data_AF-A0A3D3QKE8-F1
#
_entry.id   AF-A0A3D3QKE8-F1
#
_cell.length_a   1.000
_cell.length_b   1.000
_cell.length_c   1.000
_cell.angle_alpha   90.00
_cell.angle_beta   90.00
_cell.angle_gamma   90.00
#
_symmetry.space_group_name_H-M   'P 1'
#
loop_
_entity.id
_entity.type
_entity.pdbx_description
1 polymer ?
#
loop_
_entity_poly.entity_id
_entity_poly.type
_entity_poly.pdbx_seq_one_letter_code
_entity_poly.pdbx_strand_id
1 'polypeptide(L)'
;MGVSGGVDGLEPWKEKAFQGLAQEVFGWQFELCAPYRSFCKQRGVTPSSVSDWREIPAVPTTAFKYVNLVSTPYTSISRKPDAAFYTSGTTLGSEHRGCHFVPRVSLYRAAFHQPFRRALLPDVEEIRIISLIPSPISAPHSSLSWMVGMAADAFACEVDWLV
;
A
#
# COMPACT_ATOMS: atom_id res chain seq x y z
N MET A 1 -0.38 34.66 -5.84
CA MET A 1 -0.13 33.99 -7.14
C MET A 1 -0.33 32.52 -6.90
N GLY A 2 -1.43 31.95 -7.39
CA GLY A 2 -1.77 30.55 -7.15
C GLY A 2 -0.79 29.66 -7.90
N VAL A 3 -0.26 28.65 -7.23
CA VAL A 3 0.47 27.56 -7.86
C VAL A 3 -0.57 26.71 -8.58
N SER A 4 -0.91 27.10 -9.81
CA SER A 4 -1.69 26.28 -10.75
C SER A 4 -0.76 25.36 -11.54
N GLY A 5 0.18 24.72 -10.84
CA GLY A 5 0.99 23.64 -11.40
C GLY A 5 0.32 22.33 -11.03
N GLY A 6 -0.58 21.85 -11.89
CA GLY A 6 -0.84 20.42 -11.89
C GLY A 6 0.50 19.71 -12.06
N VAL A 7 0.74 18.65 -11.31
CA VAL A 7 1.89 17.76 -11.55
C VAL A 7 1.69 17.13 -12.93
N ASP A 8 2.34 17.69 -13.95
CA ASP A 8 2.25 17.22 -15.33
C ASP A 8 2.37 15.69 -15.40
N GLY A 9 1.33 15.05 -15.95
CA GLY A 9 1.26 13.60 -16.13
C GLY A 9 0.66 12.80 -14.97
N LEU A 10 0.23 13.41 -13.86
CA LEU A 10 -0.62 12.76 -12.85
C LEU A 10 -2.10 13.09 -13.06
N GLU A 11 -2.55 12.99 -14.31
CA GLU A 11 -3.96 13.18 -14.63
C GLU A 11 -4.82 12.16 -13.88
N PRO A 12 -5.93 12.60 -13.26
CA PRO A 12 -6.84 11.69 -12.59
C PRO A 12 -7.38 10.70 -13.61
N TRP A 13 -7.52 9.46 -13.16
CA TRP A 13 -8.10 8.41 -13.99
C TRP A 13 -9.53 8.78 -14.34
N LYS A 14 -9.92 8.57 -15.59
CA LYS A 14 -11.34 8.71 -15.98
C LYS A 14 -12.16 7.74 -15.12
N GLU A 15 -13.28 8.21 -14.59
CA GLU A 15 -14.13 7.47 -13.64
C GLU A 15 -14.40 6.03 -14.10
N LYS A 16 -14.82 5.85 -15.35
CA LYS A 16 -15.11 4.53 -15.94
C LYS A 16 -13.91 3.58 -15.94
N ALA A 17 -12.70 4.11 -16.15
CA ALA A 17 -11.48 3.31 -16.15
C ALA A 17 -11.12 2.87 -14.71
N PHE A 18 -11.23 3.79 -13.75
CA PHE A 18 -11.03 3.47 -12.34
C PHE A 18 -12.07 2.45 -11.85
N GLN A 19 -13.35 2.64 -12.18
CA GLN A 19 -14.42 1.72 -11.83
C GLN A 19 -14.16 0.30 -12.34
N GLY A 20 -13.75 0.16 -13.62
CA GLY A 20 -13.44 -1.15 -14.20
C GLY A 20 -12.33 -1.88 -13.43
N LEU A 21 -11.24 -1.18 -13.11
CA LEU A 21 -10.16 -1.77 -12.30
C LEU A 21 -10.59 -2.07 -10.87
N ALA A 22 -11.36 -1.20 -10.24
CA ALA A 22 -11.83 -1.41 -8.88
C ALA A 22 -12.72 -2.66 -8.78
N GLN A 23 -13.59 -2.87 -9.77
CA GLN A 23 -14.42 -4.08 -9.87
C GLN A 23 -13.58 -5.33 -10.14
N GLU A 24 -12.57 -5.26 -11.00
CA GLU A 24 -11.64 -6.37 -11.27
C GLU A 24 -10.84 -6.76 -10.01
N VAL A 25 -10.25 -5.78 -9.33
CA VAL A 25 -9.54 -5.97 -8.06
C VAL A 25 -10.48 -6.54 -7.00
N PHE A 26 -11.71 -6.03 -6.91
CA PHE A 26 -12.71 -6.56 -5.99
C PHE A 26 -13.03 -8.03 -6.27
N GLY A 27 -13.24 -8.41 -7.54
CA GLY A 27 -13.44 -9.80 -7.94
C GLY A 27 -12.28 -10.69 -7.49
N TRP A 28 -11.05 -10.28 -7.79
CA TRP A 28 -9.83 -10.98 -7.40
C TRP A 28 -9.69 -11.15 -5.87
N GLN A 29 -9.92 -10.07 -5.12
CA GLN A 29 -9.87 -10.09 -3.67
C GLN A 29 -11.00 -10.95 -3.07
N PHE A 30 -12.20 -10.89 -3.62
CA PHE A 30 -13.33 -11.70 -3.20
C PHE A 30 -13.09 -13.20 -3.47
N GLU A 31 -12.41 -13.55 -4.56
CA GLU A 31 -12.09 -14.94 -4.90
C GLU A 31 -10.95 -15.50 -4.03
N LEU A 32 -9.92 -14.71 -3.74
CA LEU A 32 -8.69 -15.24 -3.13
C LEU A 32 -8.55 -14.93 -1.64
N CYS A 33 -9.15 -13.86 -1.13
CA CYS A 33 -9.04 -13.48 0.27
C CYS A 33 -10.26 -13.99 1.07
N ALA A 34 -10.12 -15.17 1.69
CA ALA A 34 -11.21 -15.79 2.44
C ALA A 34 -11.81 -14.90 3.55
N PRO A 35 -11.02 -14.18 4.38
CA PRO A 35 -11.57 -13.26 5.37
C PRO A 35 -12.38 -12.12 4.73
N TYR A 36 -11.87 -11.52 3.65
CA TYR A 36 -12.57 -10.43 2.97
C TYR A 36 -13.85 -10.91 2.27
N ARG A 37 -13.82 -12.08 1.65
CA ARG A 37 -15.00 -12.73 1.08
C ARG A 37 -16.09 -12.95 2.12
N SER A 38 -15.73 -13.46 3.30
CA SER A 38 -16.68 -13.67 4.41
C SER A 38 -17.30 -12.34 4.86
N PHE A 39 -16.48 -11.30 5.02
CA PHE A 39 -16.92 -9.95 5.37
C PHE A 39 -17.89 -9.35 4.34
N CYS A 40 -17.64 -9.56 3.04
CA CYS A 40 -18.52 -9.08 1.96
C CYS A 40 -19.85 -9.86 1.94
N LYS A 41 -19.80 -11.19 2.05
CA LYS A 41 -21.01 -12.03 2.09
C LYS A 41 -21.94 -11.69 3.25
N GLN A 42 -21.38 -11.40 4.43
CA GLN A 42 -22.16 -10.98 5.61
C GLN A 42 -22.87 -9.63 5.40
N ARG A 43 -22.40 -8.81 4.46
CA ARG A 43 -23.05 -7.55 4.04
C ARG A 43 -23.96 -7.71 2.83
N GLY A 44 -24.14 -8.93 2.31
CA GLY A 44 -24.91 -9.18 1.09
C GLY A 44 -24.25 -8.67 -0.18
N VAL A 45 -22.95 -8.39 -0.17
CA VAL A 45 -22.22 -7.84 -1.33
C VAL A 45 -21.34 -8.91 -1.99
N THR A 46 -21.42 -8.99 -3.32
CA THR A 46 -20.66 -9.90 -4.19
C THR A 46 -20.18 -9.15 -5.44
N PRO A 47 -19.18 -9.65 -6.19
CA PRO A 47 -18.75 -9.01 -7.44
C PRO A 47 -19.89 -8.78 -8.43
N SER A 48 -20.87 -9.68 -8.51
CA SER A 48 -22.04 -9.55 -9.37
C SER A 48 -23.11 -8.57 -8.87
N SER A 49 -23.07 -8.17 -7.60
CA SER A 49 -24.07 -7.25 -7.03
C SER A 49 -23.61 -5.79 -7.01
N VAL A 50 -22.34 -5.52 -7.34
CA VAL A 50 -21.75 -4.18 -7.30
C VAL A 50 -21.84 -3.54 -8.68
N SER A 51 -22.60 -2.46 -8.78
CA SER A 51 -22.71 -1.64 -9.99
C SER A 51 -21.77 -0.45 -9.98
N ASP A 52 -21.38 0.02 -8.78
CA ASP A 52 -20.51 1.16 -8.55
C ASP A 52 -19.41 0.81 -7.55
N TRP A 53 -18.16 1.22 -7.81
CA TRP A 53 -17.02 0.85 -6.95
C TRP A 53 -17.18 1.32 -5.49
N ARG A 54 -17.99 2.36 -5.24
CA ARG A 54 -18.27 2.88 -3.89
C ARG A 54 -19.14 1.93 -3.06
N GLU A 55 -19.77 0.93 -3.68
CA GLU A 55 -20.54 -0.12 -3.02
C GLU A 55 -19.64 -1.26 -2.50
N ILE A 56 -18.36 -1.28 -2.90
CA ILE A 56 -17.38 -2.27 -2.43
C ILE A 56 -17.16 -2.08 -0.92
N PRO A 57 -17.34 -3.11 -0.08
CA PRO A 57 -17.23 -2.96 1.36
C PRO A 57 -15.82 -2.55 1.80
N ALA A 58 -15.72 -1.39 2.45
CA ALA A 58 -14.48 -0.92 3.05
C ALA A 58 -14.13 -1.76 4.30
N VAL A 59 -12.87 -2.18 4.40
CA VAL A 59 -12.37 -2.95 5.55
C VAL A 59 -11.70 -2.01 6.55
N PRO A 60 -12.10 -2.03 7.83
CA PRO A 60 -11.41 -1.25 8.87
C PRO A 60 -9.94 -1.65 8.98
N THR A 61 -9.05 -0.69 9.17
CA THR A 61 -7.61 -0.94 9.37
C THR A 61 -7.33 -1.83 10.59
N THR A 62 -8.24 -1.86 11.57
CA THR A 62 -8.18 -2.76 12.73
C THR A 62 -8.31 -4.23 12.36
N ALA A 63 -8.92 -4.57 11.21
CA ALA A 63 -9.06 -5.96 10.77
C ALA A 63 -7.70 -6.65 10.56
N PHE A 64 -6.66 -5.90 10.17
CA PHE A 64 -5.30 -6.42 10.01
C PHE A 64 -4.68 -6.93 11.33
N LYS A 65 -5.30 -6.65 12.49
CA LYS A 65 -4.92 -7.25 13.79
C LYS A 65 -5.45 -8.67 13.98
N TYR A 66 -6.53 -9.02 13.27
CA TYR A 66 -7.29 -10.24 13.52
C TYR A 66 -7.24 -11.22 12.36
N VAL A 67 -7.07 -10.72 11.13
CA VAL A 67 -7.09 -11.53 9.91
C VAL A 67 -6.02 -11.10 8.92
N ASN A 68 -5.53 -12.06 8.15
CA ASN A 68 -4.59 -11.82 7.07
C ASN A 68 -5.37 -11.46 5.79
N LEU A 69 -5.35 -10.18 5.45
CA LEU A 69 -5.99 -9.66 4.23
C LEU A 69 -5.02 -9.74 3.05
N VAL A 70 -4.85 -10.94 2.50
CA VAL A 70 -3.97 -11.20 1.35
C VAL A 70 -4.75 -11.87 0.23
N SER A 71 -4.58 -11.38 -0.99
CA SER A 71 -5.30 -11.85 -2.19
C SER A 71 -4.34 -12.48 -3.20
N THR A 72 -3.52 -13.41 -2.73
CA THR A 72 -2.64 -14.19 -3.61
C THR A 72 -3.14 -15.62 -3.65
N PRO A 73 -3.16 -16.27 -4.84
CA PRO A 73 -3.50 -17.67 -4.92
C PRO A 73 -2.41 -18.47 -4.20
N TYR A 74 -2.69 -18.86 -2.95
CA TYR A 74 -1.89 -19.84 -2.21
C TYR A 74 -2.27 -21.25 -2.70
N THR A 75 -2.20 -21.47 -4.01
CA THR A 75 -2.42 -22.78 -4.60
C THR A 75 -1.08 -23.29 -5.10
N SER A 76 -0.62 -24.33 -4.40
CA SER A 76 0.47 -25.28 -4.70
C SER A 76 1.95 -24.91 -4.56
N ILE A 77 2.43 -23.68 -4.38
CA ILE A 77 3.87 -23.45 -4.04
C ILE A 77 4.07 -22.25 -3.09
N SER A 78 4.22 -22.55 -1.80
CA SER A 78 5.29 -22.13 -0.87
C SER A 78 6.02 -20.77 -1.01
N ARG A 79 5.43 -19.70 -1.55
CA ARG A 79 6.08 -18.38 -1.45
C ARG A 79 5.64 -17.68 -0.16
N LYS A 80 6.56 -17.63 0.81
CA LYS A 80 6.44 -16.69 1.94
C LYS A 80 6.33 -15.27 1.38
N PRO A 81 5.54 -14.38 2.00
CA PRO A 81 5.49 -13.00 1.57
C PRO A 81 6.90 -12.41 1.61
N ASP A 82 7.23 -11.61 0.60
CA ASP A 82 8.54 -10.95 0.51
C ASP A 82 8.80 -10.04 1.72
N ALA A 83 7.75 -9.45 2.30
CA ALA A 83 7.83 -8.67 3.53
C ALA A 83 6.56 -8.79 4.39
N ALA A 84 6.72 -8.52 5.68
CA ALA A 84 5.63 -8.32 6.63
C ALA A 84 5.88 -7.00 7.39
N PHE A 85 4.91 -6.09 7.30
CA PHE A 85 4.96 -4.81 8.00
C PHE A 85 3.93 -4.80 9.14
N TYR A 86 4.28 -4.14 10.23
CA TYR A 86 3.40 -4.07 11.40
C TYR A 86 3.04 -2.62 11.72
N THR A 87 1.77 -2.36 12.01
CA THR A 87 1.34 -1.03 12.50
C THR A 87 2.04 -0.70 13.81
N SER A 88 2.29 0.57 14.16
CA SER A 88 3.15 0.98 15.30
C SER A 88 2.75 0.47 16.70
N GLY A 89 1.64 -0.26 16.83
CA GLY A 89 1.10 -0.71 18.10
C GLY A 89 0.31 0.41 18.76
N THR A 90 -0.96 0.13 19.07
CA THR A 90 -1.74 1.00 19.95
C THR A 90 -1.35 0.72 21.41
N THR A 91 -1.81 1.53 22.35
CA THR A 91 -1.61 1.48 23.82
C THR A 91 -1.82 0.12 24.52
N LEU A 92 -2.17 -0.94 23.79
CA LEU A 92 -2.51 -2.29 24.24
C LEU A 92 -1.39 -3.33 24.00
N GLY A 93 -0.15 -2.88 23.76
CA GLY A 93 1.02 -3.76 23.62
C GLY A 93 1.34 -4.18 22.17
N SER A 94 2.59 -4.64 21.98
CA SER A 94 3.14 -5.03 20.69
C SER A 94 2.55 -6.33 20.13
N GLU A 95 1.92 -7.15 20.98
CA GLU A 95 1.22 -8.38 20.58
C GLU A 95 -0.09 -8.15 19.79
N HIS A 96 -0.62 -6.92 19.77
CA HIS A 96 -1.87 -6.58 19.06
C HIS A 96 -1.65 -5.68 17.83
N ARG A 97 -0.46 -5.72 17.24
CA ARG A 97 -0.14 -4.96 16.02
C ARG A 97 -0.86 -5.55 14.82
N GLY A 98 -1.37 -4.68 13.95
CA GLY A 98 -1.89 -5.11 12.66
C GLY A 98 -0.74 -5.56 11.78
N CYS A 99 -0.88 -6.69 11.09
CA CYS A 99 0.11 -7.21 10.16
C CYS A 99 -0.34 -6.99 8.72
N HIS A 100 0.53 -6.43 7.89
CA HIS A 100 0.34 -6.28 6.46
C HIS A 100 1.40 -7.08 5.71
N PHE A 101 0.99 -8.20 5.13
CA PHE A 101 1.87 -9.00 4.28
C PHE A 101 1.95 -8.40 2.89
N VAL A 102 3.18 -8.27 2.37
CA VAL A 102 3.47 -7.81 1.01
C VAL A 102 4.03 -9.00 0.23
N PRO A 103 3.22 -9.65 -0.63
CA PRO A 103 3.65 -10.85 -1.33
C PRO A 103 4.78 -10.62 -2.34
N ARG A 104 4.82 -9.43 -2.95
CA ARG A 104 5.82 -9.04 -3.95
C ARG A 104 6.29 -7.61 -3.68
N VAL A 105 7.46 -7.47 -3.08
CA VAL A 105 8.04 -6.14 -2.78
C VAL A 105 8.33 -5.36 -4.07
N SER A 106 8.56 -6.03 -5.20
CA SER A 106 8.74 -5.38 -6.51
C SER A 106 7.51 -4.57 -6.95
N LEU A 107 6.29 -5.04 -6.69
CA LEU A 107 5.07 -4.30 -7.01
C LEU A 107 4.94 -3.06 -6.12
N TYR A 108 5.26 -3.20 -4.84
CA TYR A 108 5.30 -2.09 -3.90
C TYR A 108 6.31 -1.02 -4.36
N ARG A 109 7.48 -1.45 -4.86
CA ARG A 109 8.49 -0.56 -5.43
C ARG A 109 8.04 0.15 -6.69
N ALA A 110 7.42 -0.57 -7.63
CA ALA A 110 6.90 0.01 -8.86
C ALA A 110 5.81 1.05 -8.59
N ALA A 111 4.90 0.78 -7.65
CA ALA A 111 3.81 1.69 -7.28
C ALA A 111 4.33 2.97 -6.59
N PHE A 112 5.45 2.90 -5.87
CA PHE A 112 6.05 4.03 -5.18
C PHE A 112 6.84 4.96 -6.11
N HIS A 113 7.66 4.38 -7.01
CA HIS A 113 8.74 5.11 -7.70
C HIS A 113 8.27 6.31 -8.53
N GLN A 114 7.33 6.11 -9.46
CA GLN A 114 6.90 7.16 -10.38
C GLN A 114 6.11 8.28 -9.68
N PRO A 115 5.13 7.98 -8.79
CA PRO A 115 4.45 9.02 -8.03
C PRO A 115 5.40 9.84 -7.15
N PHE A 116 6.34 9.19 -6.45
CA PHE A 116 7.29 9.90 -5.59
C PHE A 116 8.14 10.88 -6.40
N ARG A 117 8.77 10.42 -7.48
CA ARG A 117 9.59 11.26 -8.35
C ARG A 117 8.81 12.47 -8.87
N ARG A 118 7.62 12.25 -9.42
CA ARG A 118 6.83 13.35 -10.00
C ARG A 118 6.35 14.36 -8.95
N ALA A 119 6.04 13.90 -7.75
CA ALA A 119 5.53 14.77 -6.69
C ALA A 119 6.63 15.55 -5.96
N LEU A 120 7.82 14.98 -5.80
CA LEU A 120 8.88 15.53 -4.94
C LEU A 120 10.15 15.94 -5.70
N LEU A 121 10.32 15.46 -6.93
CA LEU A 121 11.46 15.73 -7.80
C LEU A 121 10.98 16.08 -9.23
N PRO A 122 10.07 17.07 -9.43
CA PRO A 122 9.57 17.40 -10.75
C PRO A 122 10.66 17.94 -11.69
N ASP A 123 11.66 18.63 -11.13
CA ASP A 123 12.64 19.43 -11.90
C ASP A 123 14.09 19.00 -11.64
N VAL A 124 14.31 17.98 -10.81
CA VAL A 124 15.63 17.52 -10.36
C VAL A 124 15.71 16.00 -10.40
N GLU A 125 16.92 15.45 -10.51
CA GLU A 125 17.13 14.00 -10.51
C GLU A 125 17.23 13.42 -9.11
N GLU A 126 17.85 14.17 -8.19
CA GLU A 126 18.13 13.76 -6.81
C GLU A 126 17.97 14.96 -5.85
N ILE A 127 17.69 14.66 -4.57
CA ILE A 127 17.56 15.64 -3.48
C ILE A 127 18.34 15.19 -2.25
N ARG A 128 18.72 16.11 -1.36
CA ARG A 128 19.17 15.71 -0.01
C ARG A 128 17.96 15.26 0.81
N ILE A 129 18.05 14.10 1.44
CA ILE A 129 16.99 13.57 2.30
C ILE A 129 17.44 13.62 3.76
N ILE A 130 16.71 14.37 4.58
CA ILE A 130 16.85 14.35 6.05
C ILE A 130 15.64 13.63 6.62
N SER A 131 15.86 12.45 7.20
CA SER A 131 14.79 11.61 7.73
C SER A 131 14.68 11.71 9.25
N LEU A 132 13.48 12.07 9.72
CA LEU A 132 13.04 11.93 11.12
C LEU A 132 12.36 10.59 11.39
N ILE A 133 12.35 9.71 10.40
CA ILE A 133 11.83 8.34 10.49
C ILE A 133 13.03 7.41 10.67
N PRO A 134 12.98 6.41 11.56
CA PRO A 134 14.07 5.46 11.73
C PRO A 134 14.44 4.79 10.41
N SER A 135 15.73 4.51 10.22
CA SER A 135 16.23 3.84 9.02
C SER A 135 15.59 2.44 8.84
N PRO A 136 15.57 1.89 7.60
CA PRO A 136 15.13 0.52 7.36
C PRO A 136 15.91 -0.52 8.19
N ILE A 137 17.16 -0.23 8.56
CA ILE A 137 17.99 -1.09 9.41
C ILE A 137 17.47 -1.05 10.85
N SER A 138 17.15 0.14 11.36
CA SER A 138 16.67 0.34 12.74
C SER A 138 15.22 -0.14 12.94
N ALA A 139 14.39 -0.06 11.89
CA ALA A 139 12.97 -0.44 11.93
C ALA A 139 12.56 -1.30 10.72
N PRO A 140 13.07 -2.54 10.60
CA PRO A 140 12.92 -3.39 9.41
C PRO A 140 11.48 -3.82 9.11
N HIS A 141 10.57 -3.70 10.08
CA HIS A 141 9.16 -4.04 9.93
C HIS A 141 8.22 -2.83 9.84
N SER A 142 8.76 -1.62 9.69
CA SER A 142 8.00 -0.40 9.44
C SER A 142 7.89 -0.19 7.93
N SER A 143 6.67 -0.22 7.38
CA SER A 143 6.46 0.09 5.96
C SER A 143 6.91 1.50 5.61
N LEU A 144 6.76 2.45 6.55
CA LEU A 144 7.19 3.83 6.37
C LEU A 144 8.72 3.94 6.33
N SER A 145 9.43 3.30 7.26
CA SER A 145 10.90 3.25 7.23
C SER A 145 11.38 2.61 5.93
N TRP A 146 10.70 1.54 5.48
CA TRP A 146 11.00 0.89 4.21
C TRP A 146 10.82 1.84 3.01
N MET A 147 9.71 2.59 2.95
CA MET A 147 9.45 3.58 1.89
C MET A 147 10.50 4.70 1.86
N VAL A 148 10.89 5.24 3.02
CA VAL A 148 11.95 6.26 3.08
C VAL A 148 13.29 5.69 2.63
N GLY A 149 13.59 4.44 2.99
CA GLY A 149 14.76 3.73 2.48
C GLY A 149 14.79 3.66 0.96
N MET A 150 13.67 3.30 0.32
CA MET A 150 13.60 3.29 -1.14
C MET A 150 13.75 4.68 -1.74
N ALA A 151 13.19 5.70 -1.09
CA ALA A 151 13.35 7.08 -1.53
C ALA A 151 14.82 7.49 -1.52
N ALA A 152 15.52 7.16 -0.43
CA ALA A 152 16.95 7.41 -0.28
C ALA A 152 17.76 6.65 -1.34
N ASP A 153 17.51 5.35 -1.51
CA ASP A 153 18.21 4.52 -2.51
C ASP A 153 18.01 5.02 -3.95
N ALA A 154 16.83 5.56 -4.27
CA ALA A 154 16.46 5.88 -5.65
C ALA A 154 16.66 7.36 -6.02
N PHE A 155 16.60 8.27 -5.05
CA PHE A 155 16.46 9.71 -5.31
C PHE A 155 17.30 10.60 -4.40
N ALA A 156 18.14 10.04 -3.51
CA ALA A 156 18.99 10.88 -2.65
C ALA A 156 20.40 11.03 -3.19
N CYS A 157 20.88 12.28 -3.25
CA CYS A 157 22.31 12.55 -3.40
C CYS A 157 23.06 12.42 -2.06
N GLU A 158 22.35 12.63 -0.95
CA GLU A 158 22.83 12.48 0.43
C GLU A 158 21.64 12.15 1.35
N VAL A 159 21.84 11.28 2.34
CA VAL A 159 20.81 10.93 3.33
C VAL A 159 21.33 11.02 4.77
N ASP A 160 20.61 11.77 5.60
CA ASP A 160 20.82 11.87 7.04
C ASP A 160 19.67 11.20 7.80
N TRP A 161 20.00 10.23 8.66
CA TRP A 161 19.04 9.59 9.57
C TRP A 161 19.21 10.17 10.96
N LEU A 162 18.20 10.88 11.48
CA LEU A 162 18.30 11.59 12.75
C LEU A 162 17.71 10.83 13.95
N VAL A 163 17.24 9.58 13.74
CA VAL A 163 16.58 8.72 14.74
C VAL A 163 17.15 7.31 14.70
#